data_AF-A0AAW9CLU7-F1
#
_entry.id   AF-A0AAW9CLU7-F1
#
_cell.length_a   1.000
_cell.length_b   1.000
_cell.length_c   1.000
_cell.angle_alpha   90.00
_cell.angle_beta   90.00
_cell.angle_gamma   90.00
#
_symmetry.space_group_name_H-M   'P 1'
#
loop_
_entity.id
_entity.type
_entity.pdbx_description
1 polymer ?
#
loop_
_entity_poly.entity_id
_entity_poly.type
_entity_poly.pdbx_seq_one_letter_code
_entity_poly.pdbx_strand_id
1 'polypeptide(L)'
;MGDASPVPGHRFMLDMGPCGRRPREVIAVEPERRFAIAFAQGTLDTTIAWRLEPAAGGTRVFLEHAGFDLDAPRARIDIEYEGMKRGRPSVLARIEPAIDG
;
A
#
# COMPACT_ATOMS: atom_id res chain seq x y z
N MET A 1 2.50 17.19 4.10
CA MET A 1 1.06 16.89 4.02
C MET A 1 0.77 16.52 2.58
N GLY A 2 0.33 15.30 2.32
CA GLY A 2 0.07 14.79 0.96
C GLY A 2 -1.38 14.98 0.57
N ASP A 3 -1.66 15.02 -0.73
CA ASP A 3 -3.00 15.11 -1.31
C ASP A 3 -3.72 13.75 -1.32
N ALA A 4 -3.54 12.93 -0.29
CA ALA A 4 -4.21 11.63 -0.22
C ALA A 4 -5.64 11.83 0.29
N SER A 5 -6.63 11.37 -0.47
CA SER A 5 -8.05 11.43 -0.10
C SER A 5 -8.70 10.04 -0.22
N PRO A 6 -9.55 9.62 0.73
CA PRO A 6 -10.20 8.30 0.71
C PRO A 6 -11.42 8.29 -0.24
N VAL A 7 -11.22 8.67 -1.50
CA VAL A 7 -12.25 8.72 -2.53
C VAL A 7 -11.82 7.83 -3.69
N PRO A 8 -12.59 6.78 -4.06
CA PRO A 8 -12.28 5.97 -5.25
C PRO A 8 -12.11 6.84 -6.51
N GLY A 9 -11.09 6.54 -7.31
CA GLY A 9 -10.66 7.33 -8.48
C GLY A 9 -9.77 8.53 -8.14
N HIS A 10 -9.60 8.89 -6.86
CA HIS A 10 -8.69 9.97 -6.47
C HIS A 10 -7.24 9.60 -6.76
N ARG A 11 -6.51 10.50 -7.41
CA ARG A 11 -5.11 10.31 -7.76
C ARG A 11 -4.24 11.22 -6.93
N PHE A 12 -3.17 10.66 -6.37
CA PHE A 12 -2.24 11.41 -5.53
C PHE A 12 -0.81 10.93 -5.73
N MET A 13 0.16 11.78 -5.35
CA MET A 13 1.57 11.41 -5.37
C MET A 13 1.99 10.89 -4.00
N LEU A 14 2.42 9.63 -3.96
CA LEU A 14 2.98 9.03 -2.75
C LEU A 14 4.50 9.17 -2.78
N ASP A 15 5.06 9.79 -1.73
CA ASP A 15 6.50 9.89 -1.53
C ASP A 15 7.02 8.64 -0.82
N MET A 16 7.79 7.82 -1.54
CA MET A 16 8.40 6.59 -1.01
C MET A 16 9.86 6.83 -0.57
N GLY A 17 10.24 8.09 -0.32
CA GLY A 17 11.59 8.46 0.09
C GLY A 17 12.63 8.10 -0.98
N PRO A 18 13.63 7.23 -0.69
CA PRO A 18 14.67 6.85 -1.64
C PRO A 18 14.13 6.23 -2.96
N CYS A 19 12.94 5.64 -2.94
CA CYS A 19 12.30 5.06 -4.12
C CYS A 19 11.56 6.10 -4.99
N GLY A 20 11.60 7.37 -4.60
CA GLY A 20 11.01 8.50 -5.29
C GLY A 20 9.50 8.63 -5.10
N ARG A 21 8.93 9.68 -5.71
CA ARG A 21 7.49 9.92 -5.74
C ARG A 21 6.83 9.16 -6.88
N ARG A 22 5.69 8.53 -6.61
CA ARG A 22 4.96 7.74 -7.61
C ARG A 22 3.47 8.08 -7.58
N PRO A 23 2.80 8.13 -8.75
CA PRO A 23 1.36 8.31 -8.80
C PRO A 23 0.66 7.08 -8.23
N ARG A 24 -0.40 7.31 -7.48
CA ARG A 24 -1.30 6.32 -6.92
C ARG A 24 -2.72 6.71 -7.25
N GLU A 25 -3.57 5.71 -7.39
CA GLU A 25 -5.00 5.89 -7.59
C GLU A 25 -5.73 5.07 -6.52
N VAL A 26 -6.72 5.68 -5.87
CA VAL A 26 -7.57 4.97 -4.92
C VAL A 26 -8.53 4.08 -5.68
N ILE A 27 -8.50 2.78 -5.43
CA ILE A 27 -9.33 1.79 -6.11
C ILE A 27 -10.62 1.55 -5.32
N ALA A 28 -10.50 1.35 -4.02
CA ALA A 28 -11.63 1.00 -3.17
C ALA A 28 -11.50 1.62 -1.79
N VAL A 29 -12.64 2.07 -1.26
CA VAL A 29 -12.75 2.59 0.10
C VAL A 29 -14.05 2.05 0.69
N GLU A 30 -13.93 1.31 1.77
CA GLU A 30 -15.03 0.90 2.63
C GLU A 30 -14.67 1.40 4.03
N PRO A 31 -15.41 2.38 4.58
CA PRO A 31 -15.13 2.94 5.89
C PRO A 31 -14.91 1.85 6.94
N GLU A 32 -13.82 1.95 7.69
CA GLU A 32 -13.45 1.04 8.79
C GLU A 32 -13.26 -0.43 8.41
N ARG A 33 -13.26 -0.77 7.10
CA ARG A 33 -13.19 -2.15 6.61
C ARG A 33 -12.10 -2.35 5.59
N ARG A 34 -11.96 -1.43 4.63
CA ARG A 34 -11.07 -1.63 3.49
C ARG A 34 -10.58 -0.32 2.88
N PHE A 35 -9.31 -0.31 2.50
CA PHE A 35 -8.72 0.75 1.69
C PHE A 35 -7.75 0.13 0.68
N ALA A 36 -7.92 0.40 -0.61
CA ALA A 36 -7.07 -0.16 -1.65
C ALA A 36 -6.59 0.92 -2.64
N ILE A 37 -5.34 0.80 -3.07
CA ILE A 37 -4.69 1.72 -4.01
C ILE A 37 -3.94 0.96 -5.11
N ALA A 38 -3.95 1.52 -6.32
CA ALA A 38 -3.07 1.10 -7.40
C ALA A 38 -1.64 1.53 -7.09
N PHE A 39 -0.67 0.64 -7.29
CA PHE A 39 0.73 0.84 -6.97
C PHE A 39 1.63 0.46 -8.14
N ALA A 40 2.65 1.30 -8.37
CA ALA A 40 3.63 1.11 -9.44
C ALA A 40 2.98 0.93 -10.82
N GLN A 41 1.93 1.72 -11.11
CA GLN A 41 1.27 1.73 -12.41
C GLN A 41 2.26 2.08 -13.54
N GLY A 42 2.23 1.31 -14.62
CA GLY A 42 3.14 1.40 -15.75
C GLY A 42 4.50 0.72 -15.55
N THR A 43 4.78 0.19 -14.35
CA THR A 43 5.98 -0.64 -14.12
C THR A 43 5.62 -2.04 -13.65
N LEU A 44 4.94 -2.18 -12.50
CA LEU A 44 4.48 -3.48 -11.98
C LEU A 44 2.98 -3.69 -12.06
N ASP A 45 2.19 -2.60 -12.14
CA ASP A 45 0.73 -2.64 -12.17
C ASP A 45 0.12 -3.47 -11.02
N THR A 46 0.64 -3.25 -9.81
CA THR A 46 0.21 -3.94 -8.59
C THR A 46 -0.84 -3.18 -7.80
N THR A 47 -1.43 -3.82 -6.79
CA THR A 47 -2.37 -3.19 -5.84
C THR A 47 -1.91 -3.42 -4.41
N ILE A 48 -2.02 -2.38 -3.58
CA ILE A 48 -1.89 -2.49 -2.12
C ILE A 48 -3.28 -2.36 -1.51
N ALA A 49 -3.66 -3.34 -0.69
CA ALA A 49 -4.94 -3.37 -0.01
C ALA A 49 -4.74 -3.51 1.50
N TRP A 50 -5.46 -2.67 2.23
CA TRP A 50 -5.60 -2.72 3.68
C TRP A 50 -6.99 -3.25 4.00
N ARG A 51 -7.05 -4.22 4.90
CA ARG A 51 -8.31 -4.75 5.45
C ARG A 51 -8.27 -4.66 6.96
N LEU A 52 -9.37 -4.20 7.54
CA LEU A 52 -9.55 -4.01 8.97
C LEU A 52 -10.61 -4.98 9.45
N GLU A 53 -10.31 -5.72 10.51
CA GLU A 53 -11.28 -6.58 11.18
C GLU A 53 -11.32 -6.29 12.67
N PRO A 54 -12.51 -6.23 13.29
CA PRO A 54 -12.62 -6.22 14.73
C PRO A 54 -11.94 -7.45 15.34
N ALA A 55 -11.15 -7.25 16.39
CA ALA A 55 -10.51 -8.32 17.15
C ALA A 55 -10.71 -8.10 18.65
N ALA A 56 -10.62 -9.16 19.45
CA ALA A 56 -10.66 -9.02 20.90
C ALA A 56 -9.48 -8.13 21.36
N GLY A 57 -9.80 -6.94 21.90
CA GLY A 57 -8.81 -5.96 22.35
C GLY A 57 -8.37 -4.93 21.30
N GLY A 58 -9.02 -4.84 20.13
CA GLY A 58 -8.74 -3.77 19.16
C GLY A 58 -9.14 -4.09 17.73
N THR A 59 -8.31 -3.67 16.77
CA THR A 59 -8.52 -3.91 15.34
C THR A 59 -7.34 -4.70 14.77
N ARG A 60 -7.64 -5.79 14.06
CA ARG A 60 -6.64 -6.52 13.29
C ARG A 60 -6.50 -5.88 11.91
N VAL A 61 -5.29 -5.45 11.61
CA VAL A 61 -4.94 -4.85 10.32
C VAL A 61 -4.25 -5.90 9.45
N PHE A 62 -4.73 -6.07 8.23
CA PHE A 62 -4.11 -6.88 7.19
C PHE A 62 -3.61 -5.97 6.08
N LEU A 63 -2.33 -6.13 5.72
CA LEU A 63 -1.71 -5.48 4.58
C LEU A 63 -1.43 -6.53 3.51
N GLU A 64 -2.06 -6.39 2.35
CA GLU A 64 -1.85 -7.22 1.18
C GLU A 64 -1.23 -6.38 0.06
N HIS A 65 -0.26 -6.94 -0.64
CA HIS A 65 0.29 -6.40 -1.87
C HIS A 65 0.22 -7.49 -2.93
N ALA A 66 -0.62 -7.28 -3.93
CA ALA A 66 -0.98 -8.28 -4.93
C ALA A 66 -0.85 -7.73 -6.36
N GLY A 67 -0.97 -8.61 -7.36
CA GLY A 67 -0.90 -8.24 -8.78
C GLY A 67 0.50 -8.23 -9.38
N PHE A 68 1.47 -8.91 -8.75
CA PHE A 68 2.78 -9.08 -9.35
C PHE A 68 2.66 -9.96 -10.61
N ASP A 69 3.02 -9.41 -11.76
CA ASP A 69 3.20 -10.18 -12.98
C ASP A 69 4.42 -11.10 -12.84
N LEU A 70 4.18 -12.40 -12.65
CA LEU A 70 5.23 -13.40 -12.46
C LEU A 70 5.95 -13.78 -13.76
N ASP A 71 5.40 -13.38 -14.92
CA ASP A 71 5.98 -13.61 -16.24
C ASP A 71 6.92 -12.47 -16.68
N ALA A 72 6.91 -11.33 -15.95
CA ALA A 72 7.85 -10.24 -16.15
C ALA A 72 9.31 -10.68 -15.88
N PRO A 73 10.33 -9.96 -16.39
CA PRO A 73 11.72 -10.29 -16.13
C PRO A 73 11.99 -10.45 -14.63
N ARG A 74 12.38 -11.66 -14.23
CA ARG A 74 12.46 -12.10 -12.83
C ARG A 74 13.30 -11.18 -11.95
N ALA A 75 14.37 -10.60 -12.51
CA ALA A 75 15.20 -9.62 -11.84
C ALA A 75 14.42 -8.36 -11.38
N ARG A 76 13.44 -7.88 -12.16
CA ARG A 76 12.61 -6.72 -11.81
C ARG A 76 11.64 -7.07 -10.68
N ILE A 77 11.04 -8.26 -10.76
CA ILE A 77 10.14 -8.78 -9.72
C ILE A 77 10.91 -8.96 -8.42
N ASP A 78 12.09 -9.57 -8.45
CA ASP A 78 12.91 -9.86 -7.27
C ASP A 78 13.36 -8.58 -6.56
N ILE A 79 13.84 -7.57 -7.30
CA ILE A 79 14.29 -6.30 -6.72
C ILE A 79 13.13 -5.56 -6.02
N GLU A 80 11.96 -5.47 -6.67
CA GLU A 80 10.82 -4.78 -6.08
C GLU A 80 10.16 -5.58 -4.96
N TYR A 81 10.02 -6.90 -5.12
CA TYR A 81 9.51 -7.79 -4.08
C TYR A 81 10.38 -7.76 -2.83
N GLU A 82 11.71 -7.88 -2.97
CA GLU A 82 12.63 -7.81 -1.83
C GLU A 82 12.71 -6.40 -1.24
N GLY A 83 12.59 -5.36 -2.07
CA GLY A 83 12.45 -3.97 -1.62
C GLY A 83 11.22 -3.78 -0.72
N MET A 84 10.07 -4.28 -1.16
CA MET A 84 8.81 -4.19 -0.40
C MET A 84 8.85 -5.06 0.84
N LYS A 85 9.36 -6.30 0.74
CA LYS A 85 9.51 -7.21 1.88
C LYS A 85 10.35 -6.58 2.99
N ARG A 86 11.43 -5.88 2.64
CA ARG A 86 12.28 -5.14 3.60
C ARG A 86 11.56 -3.91 4.18
N GLY A 87 10.68 -3.27 3.43
CA GLY A 87 9.91 -2.09 3.87
C GLY A 87 8.67 -2.40 4.73
N ARG A 88 8.09 -3.60 4.64
CA ARG A 88 6.86 -3.95 5.38
C ARG A 88 6.96 -3.74 6.90
N PRO A 89 8.03 -4.17 7.60
CA PRO A 89 8.13 -3.96 9.05
C PRO A 89 8.14 -2.48 9.45
N SER A 90 8.80 -1.62 8.68
CA SER A 90 8.85 -0.19 9.00
C SER A 90 7.53 0.52 8.73
N VAL A 91 6.75 0.07 7.75
CA VAL A 91 5.38 0.55 7.55
C VAL A 91 4.50 0.16 8.73
N LEU A 92 4.52 -1.10 9.14
CA LEU A 92 3.70 -1.60 10.26
C LEU A 92 4.05 -0.88 11.58
N ALA A 93 5.34 -0.63 11.85
CA ALA A 93 5.79 0.10 13.03
C ALA A 93 5.31 1.57 13.10
N ARG A 94 4.85 2.14 11.98
CA ARG A 94 4.30 3.52 11.93
C ARG A 94 2.78 3.56 12.06
N ILE A 95 2.12 2.41 12.08
CA ILE A 95 0.65 2.34 12.19
C ILE A 95 0.21 2.72 13.60
N GLU A 96 0.81 2.13 14.63
CA GLU A 96 0.44 2.39 16.03
C GLU A 96 0.52 3.90 16.38
N PRO A 97 1.66 4.61 16.13
CA PRO A 97 1.72 6.05 16.39
C PRO A 97 0.77 6.91 15.55
N ALA A 98 0.28 6.40 14.42
CA ALA A 98 -0.64 7.14 13.55
C ALA A 98 -2.10 7.01 13.98
N ILE A 99 -2.42 6.06 14.86
CA ILE A 99 -3.77 5.82 15.38
C ILE A 99 -3.95 6.50 16.76
N ASP A 100 -2.88 6.60 17.55
CA ASP A 100 -2.89 7.23 18.87
C ASP A 100 -2.81 8.78 18.84
N GLY A 101 -2.81 9.37 17.64
CA GLY A 101 -2.63 10.81 17.40
C GLY A 101 -3.93 11.60 17.22
#